data_AF-A0A845ANX4-F1
#
_entry.id   AF-A0A845ANX4-F1
#
_cell.length_a   1.000
_cell.length_b   1.000
_cell.length_c   1.000
_cell.angle_alpha   90.00
_cell.angle_beta   90.00
_cell.angle_gamma   90.00
#
_symmetry.space_group_name_H-M   'P 1'
#
loop_
_entity.id
_entity.type
_entity.pdbx_description
1 polymer ?
#
loop_
_entity_poly.entity_id
_entity_poly.type
_entity_poly.pdbx_seq_one_letter_code
_entity_poly.pdbx_strand_id
1 'polypeptide(L)'
;MAQKNNHYGYFYSFLQNIFGSNSFALLKSKKHKHMPDTFDRFGHLADTLISPTRIAFTIAPNDTNKLDEIPKAFAVGSAGTIVVRAIDSSEDVLLTVVAGQIVPLRISHVRDSGTSVTGIVGCA
;
A
#
# COMPACT_ATOMS: atom_id res chain seq x y z
N MET A 1 39.17 22.56 -1.26
CA MET A 1 38.68 21.27 -1.76
C MET A 1 39.11 20.18 -0.78
N ALA A 2 38.18 19.59 -0.05
CA ALA A 2 38.46 18.62 1.01
C ALA A 2 38.05 17.20 0.56
N GLN A 3 39.00 16.27 0.47
CA GLN A 3 38.73 14.84 0.31
C GLN A 3 38.23 14.27 1.65
N LYS A 4 36.98 13.81 1.68
CA LYS A 4 36.48 12.96 2.78
C LYS A 4 36.92 11.52 2.51
N ASN A 5 37.82 11.01 3.36
CA ASN A 5 38.45 9.71 3.22
C ASN A 5 37.49 8.56 3.61
N ASN A 6 37.43 7.57 2.73
CA ASN A 6 36.63 6.35 2.81
C ASN A 6 37.09 5.43 3.94
N HIS A 7 36.40 5.43 5.08
CA HIS A 7 36.67 4.55 6.23
C HIS A 7 36.30 3.07 6.03
N TYR A 8 35.71 2.68 4.89
CA TYR A 8 35.24 1.30 4.65
C TYR A 8 36.25 0.38 3.93
N GLY A 9 37.37 0.91 3.41
CA GLY A 9 38.33 0.13 2.63
C GLY A 9 39.23 -0.80 3.44
N TYR A 10 39.64 -0.38 4.64
CA TYR A 10 40.64 -1.09 5.45
C TYR A 10 40.11 -2.34 6.14
N PHE A 11 38.86 -2.31 6.62
CA PHE A 11 38.23 -3.47 7.27
C PHE A 11 37.99 -4.62 6.27
N TYR A 12 37.67 -4.28 5.02
CA TYR A 12 37.47 -5.26 3.96
C TYR A 12 38.77 -5.97 3.58
N SER A 13 39.90 -5.25 3.48
CA SER A 13 41.21 -5.86 3.21
C SER A 13 41.69 -6.76 4.36
N PHE A 14 41.47 -6.33 5.61
CA PHE A 14 41.87 -7.09 6.79
C PHE A 14 41.13 -8.44 6.89
N LEU A 15 39.82 -8.46 6.64
CA LEU A 15 39.04 -9.70 6.71
C LEU A 15 39.28 -10.68 5.55
N GLN A 16 39.64 -10.18 4.36
CA GLN A 16 39.99 -11.04 3.22
C GLN A 16 41.26 -11.85 3.45
N ASN A 17 42.21 -11.30 4.22
CA ASN A 17 43.43 -11.98 4.63
C ASN A 17 43.18 -13.09 5.67
N ILE A 18 42.10 -13.00 6.45
CA ILE A 18 41.84 -13.95 7.55
C ILE A 18 41.02 -15.16 7.09
N PHE A 19 40.05 -14.98 6.17
CA PHE A 19 39.04 -16.02 5.89
C PHE A 19 39.09 -16.61 4.48
N GLY A 20 40.03 -16.20 3.64
CA GLY A 20 40.16 -16.66 2.26
C GLY A 20 39.01 -16.20 1.35
N SER A 21 39.31 -16.06 0.05
CA SER A 21 38.43 -15.43 -0.93
C SER A 21 37.06 -16.11 -1.09
N ASN A 22 36.96 -17.40 -0.76
CA ASN A 22 35.75 -18.21 -0.94
C ASN A 22 34.71 -18.00 0.18
N SER A 23 35.14 -17.63 1.40
CA SER A 23 34.22 -17.38 2.52
C SER A 23 33.42 -16.08 2.33
N PHE A 24 33.99 -15.11 1.60
CA PHE A 24 33.33 -13.84 1.28
C PHE A 24 32.35 -13.92 0.11
N ALA A 25 32.54 -14.86 -0.82
CA ALA A 25 31.57 -15.10 -1.89
C ALA A 25 30.20 -15.53 -1.30
N LEU A 26 30.23 -16.32 -0.22
CA LEU A 26 29.03 -16.72 0.52
C LEU A 26 28.36 -15.55 1.26
N LEU A 27 29.15 -14.60 1.80
CA LEU A 27 28.63 -13.38 2.43
C LEU A 27 28.02 -12.41 1.42
N LYS A 28 28.54 -12.35 0.18
CA LYS A 28 27.95 -11.56 -0.91
C LYS A 28 26.66 -12.17 -1.46
N SER A 29 26.52 -13.50 -1.37
CA SER A 29 25.36 -14.24 -1.88
C SER A 29 24.14 -14.19 -0.95
N LYS A 30 24.30 -13.78 0.31
CA LYS A 30 23.17 -13.25 1.09
C LYS A 30 22.99 -11.77 0.78
N LYS A 31 22.67 -11.46 -0.47
CA LYS A 31 21.62 -10.45 -0.67
C LYS A 31 20.45 -11.01 0.11
N HIS A 32 20.21 -10.50 1.32
CA HIS A 32 18.86 -10.53 1.83
C HIS A 32 18.04 -10.01 0.65
N LYS A 33 17.28 -10.90 -0.02
CA LYS A 33 16.03 -10.49 -0.67
C LYS A 33 15.46 -9.50 0.31
N HIS A 34 15.18 -8.28 -0.12
CA HIS A 34 14.51 -7.30 0.70
C HIS A 34 13.37 -8.04 1.41
N MET A 35 13.65 -8.48 2.63
CA MET A 35 12.66 -9.05 3.51
C MET A 35 11.98 -7.76 3.88
N PRO A 36 10.71 -7.55 3.49
CA PRO A 36 9.99 -6.46 4.09
C PRO A 36 10.20 -6.64 5.60
N ASP A 37 10.90 -5.70 6.20
CA ASP A 37 11.29 -5.67 7.61
C ASP A 37 10.07 -5.59 8.53
N THR A 38 8.88 -5.55 7.94
CA THR A 38 7.61 -5.85 8.56
C THR A 38 7.55 -7.32 8.99
N PHE A 39 8.09 -7.57 10.18
CA PHE A 39 7.66 -8.70 10.99
C PHE A 39 6.17 -8.53 11.33
N ASP A 40 5.29 -9.05 10.47
CA ASP A 40 3.84 -9.10 10.68
C ASP A 40 3.46 -10.40 11.41
N ARG A 41 3.18 -10.30 12.71
CA ARG A 41 2.73 -11.43 13.52
C ARG A 41 1.43 -12.05 12.98
N PHE A 42 0.62 -11.29 12.27
CA PHE A 42 -0.68 -11.71 11.73
C PHE A 42 -0.61 -12.13 10.26
N GLY A 43 0.60 -12.21 9.67
CA GLY A 43 0.82 -12.58 8.27
C GLY A 43 0.31 -13.97 7.88
N HIS A 44 0.06 -14.83 8.87
CA HIS A 44 -0.44 -16.19 8.70
C HIS A 44 -1.97 -16.29 8.81
N LEU A 45 -2.66 -15.20 9.19
CA LEU A 45 -4.11 -15.17 9.25
C LEU A 45 -4.69 -14.89 7.86
N ALA A 46 -5.85 -15.49 7.57
CA ALA A 46 -6.54 -15.26 6.32
C ALA A 46 -7.05 -13.81 6.23
N ASP A 47 -6.90 -13.22 5.04
CA ASP A 47 -7.57 -11.96 4.71
C ASP A 47 -9.04 -12.25 4.40
N THR A 48 -9.93 -11.64 5.18
CA THR A 48 -11.38 -11.79 5.07
C THR A 48 -12.06 -10.43 5.05
N LEU A 49 -13.35 -10.39 4.71
CA LEU A 49 -14.13 -9.15 4.62
C LEU A 49 -14.18 -8.34 5.92
N ILE A 50 -14.02 -8.99 7.07
CA ILE A 50 -14.01 -8.33 8.39
C ILE A 50 -12.60 -8.08 8.92
N SER A 51 -11.57 -8.60 8.25
CA SER A 51 -10.19 -8.39 8.66
C SER A 51 -9.71 -7.00 8.27
N PRO A 52 -8.75 -6.41 9.02
CA PRO A 52 -8.17 -5.13 8.67
C PRO A 52 -7.60 -5.14 7.24
N THR A 53 -7.71 -3.99 6.59
CA THR A 53 -7.16 -3.74 5.25
C THR A 53 -5.66 -3.93 5.22
N ARG A 54 -5.20 -4.66 4.21
CA ARG A 54 -3.77 -4.91 3.97
C ARG A 54 -3.23 -4.06 2.83
N ILE A 55 -4.11 -3.61 1.94
CA ILE A 55 -3.77 -2.81 0.76
C ILE A 55 -4.64 -1.56 0.74
N ALA A 56 -4.01 -0.39 0.65
CA ALA A 56 -4.71 0.87 0.45
C ALA A 56 -4.31 1.49 -0.88
N PHE A 57 -5.26 2.04 -1.62
CA PHE A 57 -5.01 2.68 -2.90
C PHE A 57 -5.89 3.91 -3.08
N THR A 58 -5.38 4.91 -3.80
CA THR A 58 -6.15 6.11 -4.13
C THR A 58 -7.20 5.78 -5.17
N ILE A 59 -8.43 6.22 -4.97
CA ILE A 59 -9.51 6.11 -5.95
C ILE A 59 -9.69 7.45 -6.64
N ALA A 60 -9.51 7.46 -7.96
CA ALA A 60 -9.89 8.59 -8.81
C ALA A 60 -11.33 8.36 -9.30
N PRO A 61 -12.27 9.30 -9.05
CA PRO A 61 -13.62 9.22 -9.58
C PRO A 61 -13.64 9.13 -11.11
N ASN A 62 -14.58 8.35 -11.63
CA ASN A 62 -14.78 8.18 -13.07
C ASN A 62 -16.23 7.81 -13.39
N ASP A 63 -16.80 8.45 -14.41
CA ASP A 63 -18.21 8.25 -14.77
C ASP A 63 -18.47 6.97 -15.58
N THR A 64 -17.45 6.33 -16.14
CA THR A 64 -17.61 5.14 -17.01
C THR A 64 -16.90 3.91 -16.47
N ASN A 65 -15.71 4.08 -15.91
CA ASN A 65 -14.82 2.99 -15.59
C ASN A 65 -15.12 2.41 -14.21
N LYS A 66 -15.08 1.08 -14.14
CA LYS A 66 -15.08 0.34 -12.88
C LYS A 66 -13.72 0.48 -12.19
N LEU A 67 -13.70 0.35 -10.87
CA LEU A 67 -12.46 0.15 -10.12
C LEU A 67 -11.80 -1.17 -10.50
N ASP A 68 -10.48 -1.16 -10.65
CA ASP A 68 -9.69 -2.36 -10.97
C ASP A 68 -9.71 -3.39 -9.83
N GLU A 69 -9.77 -2.91 -8.59
CA GLU A 69 -9.87 -3.71 -7.38
C GLU A 69 -11.08 -3.27 -6.55
N ILE A 70 -11.84 -4.25 -6.03
CA ILE A 70 -13.01 -3.96 -5.18
C ILE A 70 -12.55 -3.88 -3.73
N PRO A 71 -12.64 -2.72 -3.08
CA PRO A 71 -12.22 -2.61 -1.68
C PRO A 71 -13.27 -3.22 -0.73
N LYS A 72 -12.84 -3.55 0.49
CA LYS A 72 -13.73 -3.93 1.62
C LYS A 72 -14.51 -2.73 2.16
N ALA A 73 -13.88 -1.55 2.13
CA ALA A 73 -14.39 -0.28 2.59
C ALA A 73 -13.68 0.87 1.84
N PHE A 74 -14.13 2.11 2.00
CA PHE A 74 -13.37 3.27 1.53
C PHE A 74 -13.35 4.37 2.57
N ALA A 75 -12.29 5.18 2.56
CA ALA A 75 -12.16 6.37 3.39
C ALA A 75 -12.20 7.64 2.53
N VAL A 76 -12.63 8.75 3.12
CA VAL A 76 -12.67 10.07 2.46
C VAL A 76 -11.87 11.11 3.23
N GLY A 77 -11.16 11.98 2.52
CA GLY A 77 -10.33 13.03 3.10
C GLY A 77 -11.08 14.34 3.40
N SER A 78 -12.22 14.57 2.74
CA SER A 78 -13.07 15.75 2.97
C SER A 78 -14.54 15.38 3.15
N ALA A 79 -15.29 16.26 3.80
CA ALA A 79 -16.75 16.15 3.87
C ALA A 79 -17.39 16.55 2.53
N GLY A 80 -18.59 16.04 2.27
CA GLY A 80 -19.34 16.35 1.06
C GLY A 80 -20.20 15.18 0.60
N THR A 81 -20.38 15.08 -0.72
CA THR A 81 -21.14 14.03 -1.39
C THR A 81 -20.23 13.12 -2.19
N ILE A 82 -20.56 11.84 -2.24
CA ILE A 82 -19.92 10.85 -3.10
C ILE A 82 -21.00 10.00 -3.75
N VAL A 83 -20.89 9.77 -5.06
CA VAL A 83 -21.79 8.90 -5.80
C VAL A 83 -21.08 7.60 -6.11
N VAL A 84 -21.61 6.48 -5.61
CA VAL A 84 -20.98 5.17 -5.69
C VAL A 84 -21.95 4.10 -6.15
N ARG A 85 -21.42 3.02 -6.72
CA ARG A 85 -22.17 1.78 -6.96
C ARG A 85 -21.59 0.67 -6.12
N ALA A 86 -22.41 -0.02 -5.33
CA ALA A 86 -21.96 -1.22 -4.62
C ALA A 86 -21.66 -2.37 -5.61
N ILE A 87 -20.84 -3.34 -5.20
CA ILE A 87 -20.39 -4.43 -6.10
C ILE A 87 -21.56 -5.21 -6.72
N ASP A 88 -22.64 -5.43 -5.97
CA ASP A 88 -23.81 -6.22 -6.40
C ASP A 88 -25.04 -5.35 -6.72
N SER A 89 -24.88 -4.03 -6.77
CA SER A 89 -25.97 -3.10 -7.12
C SER A 89 -25.94 -2.73 -8.60
N SER A 90 -27.11 -2.60 -9.21
CA SER A 90 -27.24 -2.08 -10.59
C SER A 90 -27.22 -0.55 -10.66
N GLU A 91 -27.65 0.12 -9.58
CA GLU A 91 -27.81 1.58 -9.53
C GLU A 91 -26.73 2.26 -8.69
N ASP A 92 -26.48 3.53 -9.01
CA ASP A 92 -25.63 4.40 -8.21
C ASP A 92 -26.43 5.00 -7.04
N VAL A 93 -25.75 5.21 -5.91
CA VAL A 93 -26.31 5.83 -4.71
C VAL A 93 -25.44 7.01 -4.30
N LEU A 94 -26.08 8.13 -3.99
CA LEU A 94 -25.44 9.29 -3.40
C LEU A 94 -25.35 9.13 -1.89
N LEU A 95 -24.15 9.33 -1.34
CA LEU A 95 -23.89 9.34 0.09
C LEU A 95 -23.38 10.71 0.51
N THR A 96 -23.90 11.22 1.62
CA THR A 96 -23.30 12.35 2.32
C THR A 96 -22.34 11.82 3.38
N VAL A 97 -21.11 12.32 3.37
CA VAL A 97 -20.03 11.83 4.23
C VAL A 97 -19.30 12.98 4.91
N VAL A 98 -18.63 12.67 6.02
CA VAL A 98 -17.76 13.61 6.75
C VAL A 98 -16.28 13.31 6.50
N ALA A 99 -15.42 14.31 6.70
CA ALA A 99 -13.98 14.13 6.55
C ALA A 99 -13.44 13.06 7.51
N GLY A 100 -12.60 12.15 7.02
CA GLY A 100 -12.05 11.04 7.80
C GLY A 100 -13.01 9.87 8.01
N GLN A 101 -14.23 9.91 7.45
CA GLN A 101 -15.17 8.80 7.57
C GLN A 101 -14.67 7.58 6.79
N ILE A 102 -14.73 6.41 7.44
CA ILE A 102 -14.58 5.11 6.79
C ILE A 102 -15.98 4.55 6.55
N VAL A 103 -16.29 4.26 5.30
CA VAL A 103 -17.57 3.69 4.86
C VAL A 103 -17.35 2.21 4.53
N PRO A 104 -17.92 1.28 5.32
CA PRO A 104 -17.77 -0.17 5.10
C PRO A 104 -18.68 -0.65 3.97
N LEU A 105 -18.51 -0.09 2.78
CA LEU A 105 -19.24 -0.43 1.58
C LEU A 105 -18.27 -0.92 0.51
N ARG A 106 -18.57 -2.11 -0.03
CA ARG A 106 -17.83 -2.68 -1.14
C ARG A 106 -18.32 -2.08 -2.44
N ILE A 107 -17.53 -1.18 -3.02
CA ILE A 107 -17.92 -0.40 -4.18
C ILE A 107 -17.22 -0.88 -5.46
N SER A 108 -17.97 -0.89 -6.56
CA SER A 108 -17.46 -1.18 -7.90
C SER A 108 -17.15 0.08 -8.70
N HIS A 109 -17.84 1.18 -8.41
CA HIS A 109 -17.69 2.45 -9.11
C HIS A 109 -17.74 3.61 -8.13
N VAL A 110 -17.00 4.67 -8.44
CA VAL A 110 -17.14 6.01 -7.86
C VAL A 110 -17.31 6.97 -9.03
N ARG A 111 -18.46 7.63 -9.13
CA ARG A 111 -18.72 8.60 -10.21
C ARG A 111 -18.00 9.90 -9.94
N ASP A 112 -17.52 10.53 -10.99
CA ASP A 112 -16.99 11.90 -10.93
C ASP A 112 -18.14 12.90 -10.79
N SER A 113 -19.17 12.70 -11.62
CA SER A 113 -20.43 13.44 -11.55
C SER A 113 -21.10 13.26 -10.17
N GLY A 114 -21.32 14.39 -9.47
CA GLY A 114 -21.98 14.42 -8.16
C GLY A 114 -21.08 14.10 -6.97
N THR A 115 -19.80 13.79 -7.20
CA THR A 115 -18.80 13.60 -6.15
C THR A 115 -18.07 14.90 -5.88
N SER A 116 -18.17 15.40 -4.65
CA SER A 116 -17.49 16.62 -4.18
C SER A 116 -16.37 16.34 -3.18
N VAL A 117 -16.29 15.10 -2.69
CA VAL A 117 -15.23 14.71 -1.74
C VAL A 117 -13.89 14.50 -2.44
N THR A 118 -12.83 14.73 -1.68
CA THR A 118 -11.43 14.54 -2.11
C THR A 118 -10.73 13.55 -1.19
N GLY A 119 -9.57 13.04 -1.60
CA GLY A 119 -8.79 12.10 -0.80
C GLY A 119 -9.49 10.75 -0.58
N ILE A 120 -10.08 10.19 -1.65
CA ILE A 120 -10.78 8.90 -1.58
C ILE A 120 -9.75 7.78 -1.60
N VAL A 121 -9.81 6.90 -0.60
CA VAL A 121 -8.89 5.77 -0.47
C VAL A 121 -9.70 4.47 -0.38
N GLY A 122 -9.44 3.55 -1.29
CA GLY A 122 -9.95 2.18 -1.25
C GLY A 122 -9.15 1.33 -0.28
N CYS A 123 -9.85 0.50 0.48
CA CYS A 123 -9.28 -0.33 1.54
C CYS A 123 -9.51 -1.82 1.20
N ALA A 124 -8.55 -2.46 0.51
CA ALA A 124 -8.58 -3.88 0.11
C ALA A 124 -7.94 -4.85 1.12
#